data_AF-A0A0Q9RAE8-F1
#
_entry.id   AF-A0A0Q9RAE8-F1
#
_cell.length_a   1.000
_cell.length_b   1.000
_cell.length_c   1.000
_cell.angle_alpha   90.00
_cell.angle_beta   90.00
_cell.angle_gamma   90.00
#
_symmetry.space_group_name_H-M   'P 1'
#
loop_
_entity.id
_entity.type
_entity.pdbx_description
1 polymer ?
#
loop_
_entity_poly.entity_id
_entity_poly.type
_entity_poly.pdbx_seq_one_letter_code
_entity_poly.pdbx_strand_id
1 'polypeptide(L)'
;MDKRLTRTDYLFALMFIFMLVCILGAFFYGLRVGQEKSDQKYDEILHADKAVVQEFGAYDQQVLVSYYHTIFLPFREFQNKWFELMSQIELGNSTVDASAVLKELYKLADEKYMELQKKSMPASSPLLVQSHQGYLKSLKLFADTLKNYQSKANGLTSPQLLDVIQKDAYFLEAKTQALTAQKNYFDSIVAWNGTIDHDIENFDTNNNANLDQWRAMNINVKNLYITAKLLKYKAFAPFYPQDLTIRIDEFIASGQAKKMNVNDVNQTMDLLLSTNAVRPGDFVKGKSKLYANELLPQLPFFSDVN
;
A
#
# COMPACT_ATOMS: atom_id res chain seq x y z
N MET A 1 19.53 33.42 -45.61
CA MET A 1 20.25 34.08 -44.51
C MET A 1 20.69 32.98 -43.54
N ASP A 2 21.74 32.25 -43.89
CA ASP A 2 22.22 31.13 -43.07
C ASP A 2 23.38 31.60 -42.19
N LYS A 3 23.03 32.14 -41.01
CA LYS A 3 24.02 32.37 -39.96
C LYS A 3 24.42 31.02 -39.38
N ARG A 4 25.47 30.42 -39.95
CA ARG A 4 26.16 29.30 -39.31
C ARG A 4 26.72 29.76 -37.98
N LEU A 5 26.40 29.04 -36.91
CA LEU A 5 26.90 29.30 -35.55
C LEU A 5 28.43 29.33 -35.58
N THR A 6 29.01 30.35 -34.95
CA THR A 6 30.46 30.47 -34.85
C THR A 6 30.99 29.41 -33.88
N ARG A 7 32.27 29.00 -34.02
CA ARG A 7 32.88 27.97 -33.14
C ARG A 7 32.71 28.29 -31.65
N THR A 8 32.66 29.58 -31.31
CA THR A 8 32.44 30.09 -29.96
C THR A 8 31.02 29.79 -29.45
N ASP A 9 30.01 29.85 -30.32
CA ASP A 9 28.61 29.57 -29.96
C ASP A 9 28.40 28.07 -29.69
N TYR A 10 29.06 27.20 -30.45
CA TYR A 10 29.06 25.75 -30.18
C TYR A 10 29.71 25.41 -28.83
N LEU A 11 30.80 26.11 -28.49
CA LEU A 11 31.47 25.93 -27.22
C LEU A 11 30.59 26.39 -26.04
N PHE A 12 29.85 27.48 -26.22
CA PHE A 12 28.91 28.00 -25.23
C PHE A 12 27.71 27.06 -25.04
N ALA A 13 27.13 26.54 -26.13
CA ALA A 13 26.05 25.57 -26.07
C ALA A 13 26.49 24.26 -25.39
N LEU A 14 27.71 23.78 -25.66
CA LEU A 14 28.26 22.59 -25.02
C LEU A 14 28.45 22.79 -23.51
N MET A 15 29.00 23.94 -23.09
CA MET A 15 29.15 24.25 -21.66
C MET A 15 27.80 24.40 -20.96
N PHE A 16 26.79 24.96 -21.64
CA PHE A 16 25.45 25.08 -21.10
C PHE A 16 24.78 23.72 -20.89
N ILE A 17 24.87 22.82 -21.87
CA ILE A 17 24.36 21.44 -21.76
C ILE A 17 25.09 20.69 -20.64
N PHE A 18 26.42 20.83 -20.56
CA PHE A 18 27.21 20.20 -19.51
C PHE A 18 26.81 20.69 -18.11
N MET A 19 26.60 22.00 -17.94
CA MET A 19 26.12 22.58 -16.69
C MET A 19 24.73 22.04 -16.30
N LEU A 20 23.84 21.87 -17.28
CA LEU A 20 22.48 21.37 -17.05
C LEU A 20 22.49 19.90 -16.59
N VAL A 21 23.38 19.08 -17.15
CA VAL A 21 23.61 17.69 -16.70
C VAL A 21 24.18 17.65 -15.28
N CYS A 22 25.14 18.53 -14.95
CA CYS A 22 25.69 18.63 -13.60
C CYS A 22 24.65 19.05 -12.56
N ILE A 23 23.75 19.98 -12.89
CA ILE A 23 22.65 20.41 -12.00
C ILE A 23 21.68 19.26 -11.75
N LEU A 24 21.28 18.52 -12.80
CA LEU A 24 20.41 17.35 -12.64
C LEU A 24 21.08 16.25 -11.81
N GLY A 25 22.38 15.98 -12.06
CA GLY A 25 23.16 15.03 -11.27
C GLY A 25 23.22 15.42 -9.79
N ALA A 26 23.50 16.70 -9.49
CA ALA A 26 23.52 17.22 -8.13
C ALA A 26 22.14 17.20 -7.46
N PHE A 27 21.07 17.44 -8.22
CA PHE A 27 19.69 17.38 -7.72
C PHE A 27 19.29 15.95 -7.34
N PHE A 28 19.50 14.96 -8.22
CA PHE A 28 19.21 13.56 -7.91
C PHE A 28 20.11 13.00 -6.81
N TYR A 29 21.39 13.39 -6.78
CA TYR A 29 22.29 13.05 -5.68
C TYR A 29 21.83 13.69 -4.36
N GLY A 30 21.41 14.96 -4.38
CA GLY A 30 20.85 15.65 -3.22
C GLY A 30 19.55 15.03 -2.70
N LEU A 31 18.66 14.58 -3.59
CA LEU A 31 17.46 13.82 -3.22
C LEU A 31 17.82 12.49 -2.56
N ARG A 32 18.76 11.74 -3.15
CA ARG A 32 19.23 10.47 -2.59
C ARG A 32 19.91 10.63 -1.24
N VAL A 33 20.80 11.61 -1.08
CA VAL A 33 21.45 11.94 0.19
C VAL A 33 20.44 12.48 1.21
N GLY A 34 19.41 13.20 0.77
CA GLY A 34 18.31 13.65 1.63
C GLY A 34 17.46 12.49 2.14
N GLN A 35 17.16 11.51 1.29
CA GLN A 35 16.52 10.25 1.66
C GLN A 35 17.42 9.44 2.60
N GLU A 36 18.68 9.21 2.23
CA GLU A 36 19.64 8.45 3.06
C GLU A 36 19.90 9.14 4.41
N LYS A 37 19.98 10.46 4.50
CA LYS A 37 20.12 11.17 5.79
C LYS A 37 18.83 11.21 6.60
N SER A 38 17.67 11.26 5.94
CA SER A 38 16.38 11.08 6.60
C SER A 38 16.36 9.68 7.22
N ASP A 39 16.61 8.65 6.42
CA ASP A 39 16.60 7.25 6.83
C ASP A 39 17.69 6.96 7.87
N GLN A 40 18.90 7.52 7.76
CA GLN A 40 19.97 7.38 8.76
C GLN A 40 19.65 8.09 10.07
N LYS A 41 19.01 9.27 10.04
CA LYS A 41 18.55 9.93 11.27
C LYS A 41 17.44 9.11 11.94
N TYR A 42 16.69 8.31 11.18
CA TYR A 42 15.75 7.34 11.73
C TYR A 42 16.44 6.06 12.22
N ASP A 43 17.47 5.56 11.54
CA ASP A 43 18.30 4.43 11.99
C ASP A 43 19.09 4.76 13.27
N GLU A 44 19.58 5.99 13.42
CA GLU A 44 20.22 6.46 14.66
C GLU A 44 19.23 6.55 15.82
N ILE A 45 17.96 6.89 15.58
CA ILE A 45 16.88 6.82 16.58
C ILE A 45 16.49 5.35 16.88
N LEU A 46 16.53 4.46 15.88
CA LEU A 46 16.29 3.01 16.01
C LEU A 46 17.47 2.24 16.65
N HIS A 47 18.68 2.81 16.65
CA HIS A 47 19.88 2.16 17.16
C HIS A 47 20.49 2.80 18.39
N ALA A 48 20.06 4.01 18.77
CA ALA A 48 20.39 4.60 20.08
C ALA A 48 19.76 3.84 21.26
N ASP A 49 18.71 3.04 21.01
CA ASP A 49 18.02 2.23 22.02
C ASP A 49 18.08 0.73 21.72
N LYS A 50 19.27 0.21 21.39
CA LYS A 50 19.55 -1.24 21.42
C LYS A 50 19.69 -1.75 22.87
N ALA A 51 18.63 -1.53 23.65
CA ALA A 51 18.29 -2.23 24.88
C ALA A 51 16.79 -2.00 25.22
N VAL A 52 15.89 -1.88 24.23
CA VAL A 52 14.46 -2.01 24.54
C VAL A 52 14.17 -3.49 24.74
N VAL A 53 14.23 -3.90 26.01
CA VAL A 53 13.46 -5.04 26.51
C VAL A 53 12.11 -4.97 25.84
N GLN A 54 11.72 -6.02 25.12
CA GLN A 54 10.40 -6.15 24.51
C GLN A 54 9.36 -5.88 25.61
N GLU A 55 8.85 -4.65 25.68
CA GLU A 55 7.88 -4.27 26.71
C GLU A 55 6.66 -5.16 26.47
N PHE A 56 6.35 -5.99 27.46
CA PHE A 56 5.10 -6.74 27.49
C PHE A 56 3.95 -5.76 27.18
N GLY A 57 3.23 -5.96 26.07
CA GLY A 57 2.12 -5.09 25.64
C GLY A 57 2.32 -4.30 24.35
N ALA A 58 3.49 -4.33 23.71
CA ALA A 58 3.74 -3.59 22.46
C ALA A 58 2.72 -3.84 21.34
N TYR A 59 2.17 -5.05 21.24
CA TYR A 59 1.16 -5.43 20.25
C TYR A 59 0.01 -6.22 20.88
N ASP A 60 -0.43 -5.85 22.08
CA ASP A 60 -1.57 -6.54 22.68
C ASP A 60 -2.85 -6.38 21.82
N GLN A 61 -3.84 -7.23 22.12
CA GLN A 61 -5.11 -7.27 21.39
C GLN A 61 -5.84 -5.91 21.42
N GLN A 62 -5.75 -5.16 22.53
CA GLN A 62 -6.43 -3.89 22.70
C GLN A 62 -5.77 -2.80 21.85
N VAL A 63 -4.44 -2.78 21.78
CA VAL A 63 -3.65 -1.89 20.94
C VAL A 63 -3.98 -2.12 19.47
N LEU A 64 -4.06 -3.37 19.01
CA LEU A 64 -4.42 -3.70 17.63
C LEU A 64 -5.85 -3.27 17.26
N VAL A 65 -6.81 -3.44 18.18
CA VAL A 65 -8.21 -3.03 17.99
C VAL A 65 -8.35 -1.51 18.02
N SER A 66 -7.64 -0.84 18.94
CA SER A 66 -7.59 0.61 18.99
C SER A 66 -7.02 1.17 17.69
N TYR A 67 -5.91 0.59 17.20
CA TYR A 67 -5.31 0.96 15.91
C TYR A 67 -6.30 0.80 14.76
N TYR A 68 -7.03 -0.33 14.73
CA TYR A 68 -8.04 -0.59 13.72
C TYR A 68 -9.04 0.56 13.60
N HIS A 69 -9.67 0.94 14.71
CA HIS A 69 -10.72 1.95 14.70
C HIS A 69 -10.18 3.38 14.52
N THR A 70 -9.00 3.67 15.04
CA THR A 70 -8.48 5.05 15.10
C THR A 70 -7.66 5.45 13.87
N ILE A 71 -6.99 4.50 13.23
CA ILE A 71 -6.06 4.77 12.13
C ILE A 71 -6.47 4.02 10.86
N PHE A 72 -6.62 2.70 10.95
CA PHE A 72 -6.81 1.85 9.77
C PHE A 72 -8.18 2.07 9.11
N LEU A 73 -9.26 2.08 9.90
CA LEU A 73 -10.62 2.22 9.40
C LEU A 73 -10.86 3.56 8.68
N PRO A 74 -10.49 4.73 9.22
CA PRO A 74 -10.67 5.99 8.48
C PRO A 74 -9.86 6.04 7.17
N PHE A 75 -8.67 5.43 7.13
CA PHE A 75 -7.93 5.27 5.87
C PHE A 75 -8.68 4.36 4.88
N ARG A 76 -9.26 3.25 5.36
CA ARG A 76 -10.06 2.32 4.56
C ARG A 76 -11.32 2.97 3.99
N GLU A 77 -11.97 3.85 4.74
CA GLU A 77 -13.09 4.65 4.23
C GLU A 77 -12.67 5.49 3.01
N PHE A 78 -11.53 6.18 3.10
CA PHE A 78 -10.95 6.89 1.96
C PHE A 78 -10.66 5.94 0.79
N GLN A 79 -9.99 4.80 1.04
CA GLN A 79 -9.67 3.83 0.00
C GLN A 79 -10.92 3.27 -0.70
N ASN A 80 -11.95 2.93 0.07
CA ASN A 80 -13.22 2.44 -0.48
C ASN A 80 -13.87 3.51 -1.36
N LYS A 81 -13.94 4.75 -0.88
CA LYS A 81 -14.51 5.88 -1.63
C LYS A 81 -13.68 6.22 -2.87
N TRP A 82 -12.35 6.08 -2.80
CA TRP A 82 -11.44 6.18 -3.94
C TRP A 82 -11.87 5.23 -5.06
N PHE A 83 -12.01 3.94 -4.77
CA PHE A 83 -12.38 2.97 -5.81
C PHE A 83 -13.81 3.19 -6.31
N GLU A 84 -14.75 3.52 -5.43
CA GLU A 84 -16.13 3.87 -5.81
C GLU A 84 -16.15 5.01 -6.82
N LEU A 85 -15.54 6.15 -6.48
CA LEU A 85 -15.58 7.36 -7.28
C LEU A 85 -14.74 7.26 -8.56
N MET A 86 -13.57 6.64 -8.49
CA MET A 86 -12.73 6.47 -9.69
C MET A 86 -13.38 5.53 -10.71
N SER A 87 -14.15 4.54 -10.26
CA SER A 87 -14.93 3.69 -11.17
C SER A 87 -15.99 4.48 -11.95
N GLN A 88 -16.56 5.55 -11.37
CA GLN A 88 -17.51 6.41 -12.07
C GLN A 88 -16.86 7.18 -13.23
N ILE A 89 -15.61 7.62 -13.04
CA ILE A 89 -14.81 8.25 -14.10
C ILE A 89 -14.49 7.22 -15.19
N GLU A 90 -14.08 6.02 -14.80
CA GLU A 90 -13.70 4.93 -15.71
C GLU A 90 -14.86 4.47 -16.60
N LEU A 91 -16.07 4.38 -16.06
CA LEU A 91 -17.28 4.03 -16.81
C LEU A 91 -17.67 5.08 -17.86
N GLY A 92 -17.04 6.26 -17.86
CA GLY A 92 -17.09 7.21 -18.98
C GLY A 92 -18.46 7.80 -19.26
N ASN A 93 -19.40 7.73 -18.30
CA ASN A 93 -20.72 8.31 -18.46
C ASN A 93 -20.58 9.82 -18.67
N SER A 94 -21.13 10.34 -19.77
CA SER A 94 -21.03 11.75 -20.18
C SER A 94 -21.63 12.76 -19.20
N THR A 95 -22.25 12.28 -18.11
CA THR A 95 -22.83 13.07 -17.02
C THR A 95 -21.90 13.21 -15.82
N VAL A 96 -20.77 12.49 -15.77
CA VAL A 96 -19.84 12.53 -14.63
C VAL A 96 -18.90 13.73 -14.78
N ASP A 97 -19.00 14.68 -13.85
CA ASP A 97 -18.04 15.78 -13.71
C ASP A 97 -16.78 15.25 -13.01
N ALA A 98 -15.77 14.88 -13.80
CA ALA A 98 -14.50 14.38 -13.27
C ALA A 98 -13.81 15.39 -12.34
N SER A 99 -13.91 16.69 -12.60
CA SER A 99 -13.38 17.73 -11.71
C SER A 99 -14.09 17.70 -10.35
N ALA A 100 -15.41 17.55 -10.32
CA ALA A 100 -16.16 17.42 -9.08
C ALA A 100 -15.78 16.14 -8.31
N VAL A 101 -15.60 15.02 -9.01
CA VAL A 101 -15.16 13.75 -8.41
C VAL A 101 -13.77 13.88 -7.78
N LEU A 102 -12.78 14.42 -8.51
CA LEU A 102 -11.44 14.65 -7.95
C LEU A 102 -11.49 15.64 -6.78
N LYS A 103 -12.41 16.62 -6.81
CA LYS A 103 -12.63 17.56 -5.72
C LYS A 103 -13.13 16.90 -4.46
N GLU A 104 -14.09 15.99 -4.58
CA GLU A 104 -14.59 15.19 -3.47
C GLU A 104 -13.47 14.32 -2.88
N LEU A 105 -12.72 13.62 -3.74
CA LEU A 105 -11.64 12.74 -3.30
C LEU A 105 -10.51 13.47 -2.59
N TYR A 106 -10.02 14.61 -3.10
CA TYR A 106 -8.93 15.31 -2.42
C TYR A 106 -9.38 15.88 -1.07
N LYS A 107 -10.64 16.35 -0.98
CA LYS A 107 -11.19 16.84 0.28
C LYS A 107 -11.31 15.72 1.30
N LEU A 108 -11.78 14.55 0.89
CA LEU A 108 -11.84 13.38 1.76
C LEU A 108 -10.45 12.94 2.23
N ALA A 109 -9.46 12.93 1.32
CA ALA A 109 -8.08 12.63 1.67
C ALA A 109 -7.51 13.62 2.71
N ASP A 110 -7.72 14.93 2.49
CA ASP A 110 -7.31 15.99 3.43
C ASP A 110 -8.06 15.86 4.77
N GLU A 111 -9.36 15.55 4.77
CA GLU A 111 -10.15 15.35 5.98
C GLU A 111 -9.61 14.17 6.80
N LYS A 112 -9.41 13.01 6.17
CA LYS A 112 -8.85 11.83 6.83
C LYS A 112 -7.42 12.07 7.29
N TYR A 113 -6.62 12.83 6.53
CA TYR A 113 -5.28 13.24 6.98
C TYR A 113 -5.37 14.06 8.27
N MET A 114 -6.24 15.09 8.31
CA MET A 114 -6.41 15.94 9.49
C MET A 114 -7.01 15.20 10.69
N GLU A 115 -7.84 14.17 10.45
CA GLU A 115 -8.33 13.25 11.47
C GLU A 115 -7.19 12.42 12.06
N LEU A 116 -6.39 11.77 11.21
CA LEU A 116 -5.29 10.89 11.61
C LEU A 116 -4.11 11.66 12.23
N GLN A 117 -3.84 12.88 11.80
CA GLN A 117 -2.67 13.66 12.26
C GLN A 117 -2.76 13.99 13.75
N LYS A 118 -3.99 14.07 14.28
CA LYS A 118 -4.26 14.35 15.69
C LYS A 118 -4.16 13.11 16.58
N LYS A 119 -4.01 11.93 15.99
CA LYS A 119 -3.89 10.66 16.71
C LYS A 119 -2.41 10.39 16.97
N SER A 120 -2.13 9.63 18.01
CA SER A 120 -0.78 9.17 18.36
C SER A 120 -0.82 7.69 18.68
N MET A 121 0.28 7.01 18.36
CA MET A 121 0.47 5.60 18.68
C MET A 121 1.52 5.46 19.79
N PRO A 122 1.39 4.45 20.66
CA PRO A 122 2.41 4.16 21.66
C PRO A 122 3.77 3.92 20.99
N ALA A 123 4.82 4.53 21.52
CA ALA A 123 6.19 4.35 21.01
C ALA A 123 6.68 2.90 21.14
N SER A 124 6.12 2.14 22.09
CA SER A 124 6.36 0.71 22.26
C SER A 124 5.85 -0.14 21.09
N SER A 125 5.02 0.42 20.19
CA SER A 125 4.45 -0.27 19.03
C SER A 125 5.02 0.26 17.70
N PRO A 126 6.33 0.08 17.40
CA PRO A 126 6.99 0.73 16.27
C PRO A 126 6.36 0.40 14.90
N LEU A 127 5.87 -0.83 14.69
CA LEU A 127 5.19 -1.19 13.44
C LEU A 127 3.89 -0.39 13.24
N LEU A 128 3.14 -0.14 14.31
CA LEU A 128 1.91 0.66 14.26
C LEU A 128 2.20 2.14 14.06
N VAL A 129 3.27 2.65 14.68
CA VAL A 129 3.76 4.03 14.46
C VAL A 129 4.14 4.22 12.99
N GLN A 130 4.92 3.30 12.41
CA GLN A 130 5.32 3.35 11.01
C GLN A 130 4.12 3.22 10.07
N SER A 131 3.16 2.34 10.41
CA SER A 131 1.92 2.19 9.64
C SER A 131 1.09 3.48 9.64
N HIS A 132 0.90 4.10 10.80
CA HIS A 132 0.22 5.40 10.93
C HIS A 132 0.90 6.50 10.10
N GLN A 133 2.22 6.62 10.18
CA GLN A 133 2.98 7.58 9.38
C GLN A 133 2.85 7.33 7.87
N GLY A 134 2.88 6.06 7.44
CA GLY A 134 2.69 5.70 6.04
C GLY A 134 1.29 6.09 5.53
N TYR A 135 0.24 5.89 6.32
CA TYR A 135 -1.11 6.35 5.95
C TYR A 135 -1.22 7.87 5.90
N LEU A 136 -0.60 8.62 6.83
CA LEU A 136 -0.54 10.08 6.76
C LEU A 136 0.14 10.57 5.48
N LYS A 137 1.33 10.02 5.17
CA LYS A 137 2.06 10.36 3.94
C LYS A 137 1.24 10.03 2.70
N SER A 138 0.64 8.85 2.67
CA SER A 138 -0.26 8.42 1.58
C SER A 138 -1.40 9.41 1.38
N LEU A 139 -2.20 9.68 2.40
CA LEU A 139 -3.35 10.58 2.31
C LEU A 139 -2.95 11.97 1.82
N LYS A 140 -1.83 12.49 2.34
CA LYS A 140 -1.30 13.79 1.92
C LYS A 140 -0.94 13.81 0.43
N LEU A 141 -0.23 12.79 -0.04
CA LEU A 141 0.15 12.65 -1.44
C LEU A 141 -1.05 12.45 -2.35
N PHE A 142 -2.05 11.66 -1.94
CA PHE A 142 -3.33 11.54 -2.66
C PHE A 142 -4.01 12.91 -2.77
N ALA A 143 -4.16 13.64 -1.66
CA ALA A 143 -4.81 14.94 -1.65
C ALA A 143 -4.12 15.95 -2.58
N ASP A 144 -2.79 16.07 -2.47
CA ASP A 144 -2.01 17.02 -3.27
C ASP A 144 -2.05 16.66 -4.76
N THR A 145 -1.93 15.37 -5.09
CA THR A 145 -2.05 14.87 -6.48
C THR A 145 -3.43 15.18 -7.05
N LEU A 146 -4.50 14.78 -6.35
CA LEU A 146 -5.87 14.95 -6.81
C LEU A 146 -6.24 16.42 -6.99
N LYS A 147 -5.80 17.29 -6.06
CA LYS A 147 -5.98 18.73 -6.15
C LYS A 147 -5.30 19.33 -7.38
N ASN A 148 -4.10 18.86 -7.72
CA ASN A 148 -3.39 19.30 -8.93
C ASN A 148 -4.14 18.89 -10.21
N TYR A 149 -4.66 17.66 -10.29
CA TYR A 149 -5.39 17.18 -11.47
C TYR A 149 -6.84 17.68 -11.55
N GLN A 150 -7.47 18.05 -10.44
CA GLN A 150 -8.83 18.62 -10.43
C GLN A 150 -8.98 19.80 -11.39
N SER A 151 -8.02 20.72 -11.39
CA SER A 151 -8.02 21.89 -12.29
C SER A 151 -7.88 21.55 -13.78
N LYS A 152 -7.34 20.37 -14.10
CA LYS A 152 -7.05 19.90 -15.47
C LYS A 152 -8.09 18.91 -15.98
N ALA A 153 -8.94 18.38 -15.09
CA ALA A 153 -9.84 17.27 -15.37
C ALA A 153 -10.77 17.53 -16.56
N ASN A 154 -11.34 18.74 -16.66
CA ASN A 154 -12.28 19.09 -17.74
C ASN A 154 -11.60 19.29 -19.11
N GLY A 155 -10.26 19.34 -19.16
CA GLY A 155 -9.50 19.42 -20.39
C GLY A 155 -9.04 18.06 -20.93
N LEU A 156 -9.32 16.97 -20.23
CA LEU A 156 -8.89 15.61 -20.57
C LEU A 156 -10.11 14.70 -20.72
N THR A 157 -10.02 13.70 -21.60
CA THR A 157 -10.99 12.60 -21.60
C THR A 157 -10.79 11.72 -20.37
N SER A 158 -11.82 10.99 -19.91
CA SER A 158 -11.69 10.11 -18.74
C SER A 158 -10.50 9.13 -18.83
N PRO A 159 -10.28 8.41 -19.94
CA PRO A 159 -9.12 7.51 -20.06
C PRO A 159 -7.78 8.25 -19.97
N GLN A 160 -7.68 9.44 -20.57
CA GLN A 160 -6.46 10.26 -20.49
C GLN A 160 -6.20 10.75 -19.07
N LEU A 161 -7.25 11.21 -18.36
CA LEU A 161 -7.16 11.66 -16.97
C LEU A 161 -6.69 10.52 -16.05
N LEU A 162 -7.26 9.34 -16.21
CA LEU A 162 -6.86 8.15 -15.45
C LEU A 162 -5.41 7.77 -15.73
N ASP A 163 -4.99 7.76 -17.01
CA ASP A 163 -3.63 7.41 -17.40
C ASP A 163 -2.58 8.38 -16.81
N VAL A 164 -2.84 9.69 -16.87
CA VAL A 164 -1.89 10.68 -16.30
C VAL A 164 -1.80 10.59 -14.78
N ILE A 165 -2.92 10.34 -14.08
CA ILE A 165 -2.91 10.14 -12.63
C ILE A 165 -2.14 8.87 -12.26
N GLN A 166 -2.39 7.75 -12.96
CA GLN A 166 -1.72 6.48 -12.67
C GLN A 166 -0.21 6.52 -12.89
N LYS A 167 0.28 7.42 -13.76
CA LYS A 167 1.70 7.62 -14.05
C LYS A 167 2.36 8.71 -13.19
N ASP A 168 1.59 9.46 -12.41
CA ASP A 168 2.11 10.53 -11.57
C ASP A 168 3.00 9.97 -10.45
N ALA A 169 4.19 10.54 -10.26
CA ALA A 169 5.15 10.03 -9.30
C ALA A 169 4.65 10.14 -7.85
N TYR A 170 3.96 11.22 -7.49
CA TYR A 170 3.39 11.40 -6.15
C TYR A 170 2.23 10.44 -5.92
N PHE A 171 1.44 10.16 -6.96
CA PHE A 171 0.40 9.16 -6.90
C PHE A 171 0.94 7.74 -6.66
N LEU A 172 1.98 7.36 -7.41
CA LEU A 172 2.65 6.06 -7.24
C LEU A 172 3.29 5.93 -5.85
N GLU A 173 3.86 7.01 -5.34
CA GLU A 173 4.39 7.07 -3.98
C GLU A 173 3.26 6.97 -2.94
N ALA A 174 2.12 7.62 -3.15
CA ALA A 174 0.97 7.52 -2.27
C ALA A 174 0.51 6.07 -2.10
N LYS A 175 0.35 5.34 -3.22
CA LYS A 175 0.01 3.91 -3.20
C LYS A 175 1.07 3.08 -2.47
N THR A 176 2.35 3.39 -2.70
CA THR A 176 3.46 2.68 -2.06
C THR A 176 3.42 2.88 -0.55
N GLN A 177 3.23 4.11 -0.07
CA GLN A 177 3.09 4.42 1.35
C GLN A 177 1.86 3.74 1.99
N ALA A 178 0.73 3.70 1.29
CA ALA A 178 -0.46 2.98 1.75
C ALA A 178 -0.22 1.47 1.90
N LEU A 179 0.43 0.86 0.92
CA LEU A 179 0.73 -0.58 0.92
C LEU A 179 1.79 -0.94 1.96
N THR A 180 2.81 -0.10 2.14
CA THR A 180 3.80 -0.26 3.21
C THR A 180 3.13 -0.14 4.58
N ALA A 181 2.25 0.84 4.77
CA ALA A 181 1.49 0.97 6.00
C ALA A 181 0.63 -0.27 6.28
N GLN A 182 -0.08 -0.77 5.26
CA GLN A 182 -0.86 -2.00 5.39
C GLN A 182 0.04 -3.19 5.77
N LYS A 183 1.19 -3.36 5.12
CA LYS A 183 2.14 -4.42 5.48
C LYS A 183 2.56 -4.32 6.95
N ASN A 184 2.96 -3.14 7.41
CA ASN A 184 3.38 -2.91 8.80
C ASN A 184 2.27 -3.24 9.81
N TYR A 185 1.01 -2.96 9.47
CA TYR A 185 -0.11 -3.34 10.34
C TYR A 185 -0.26 -4.87 10.41
N PHE A 186 -0.15 -5.58 9.28
CA PHE A 186 -0.21 -7.04 9.27
C PHE A 186 1.03 -7.70 9.91
N ASP A 187 2.21 -7.09 9.82
CA ASP A 187 3.40 -7.50 10.58
C ASP A 187 3.11 -7.43 12.09
N SER A 188 2.43 -6.37 12.56
CA SER A 188 2.06 -6.24 13.97
C SER A 188 1.07 -7.30 14.44
N ILE A 189 0.20 -7.78 13.55
CA ILE A 189 -0.73 -8.88 13.83
C ILE A 189 0.02 -10.21 13.95
N VAL A 190 1.03 -10.46 13.09
CA VAL A 190 1.90 -11.63 13.24
C VAL A 190 2.74 -11.55 14.51
N ALA A 191 3.25 -10.36 14.86
CA ALA A 191 3.97 -10.15 16.12
C ALA A 191 3.08 -10.44 17.33
N TRP A 192 1.83 -9.99 17.32
CA TRP A 192 0.82 -10.36 18.33
C TRP A 192 0.58 -11.87 18.35
N ASN A 193 0.39 -12.51 17.20
CA ASN A 193 0.14 -13.94 17.12
C ASN A 193 1.29 -14.73 17.76
N GLY A 194 2.53 -14.32 17.54
CA GLY A 194 3.73 -14.92 18.16
C GLY A 194 3.80 -14.76 19.68
N THR A 195 2.97 -13.92 20.31
CA THR A 195 2.85 -13.85 21.79
C THR A 195 1.90 -14.89 22.37
N ILE A 196 1.07 -15.51 21.53
CA ILE A 196 0.08 -16.51 21.93
C ILE A 196 0.51 -17.90 21.45
N ASP A 197 1.01 -17.99 20.22
CA ASP A 197 1.52 -19.19 19.59
C ASP A 197 3.03 -19.04 19.36
N HIS A 198 3.82 -19.60 20.27
CA HIS A 198 5.29 -19.51 20.21
C HIS A 198 5.90 -20.38 19.10
N ASP A 199 5.16 -21.36 18.59
CA ASP A 199 5.62 -22.30 17.57
C ASP A 199 5.23 -21.84 16.15
N ILE A 200 4.77 -20.59 16.01
CA ILE A 200 4.36 -20.02 14.73
C ILE A 200 5.48 -20.11 13.68
N GLU A 201 5.20 -20.84 12.60
CA GLU A 201 6.11 -20.93 11.46
C GLU A 201 6.06 -19.64 10.64
N ASN A 202 7.06 -18.78 10.85
CA ASN A 202 7.22 -17.57 10.06
C ASN A 202 7.76 -17.89 8.67
N PHE A 203 7.29 -17.17 7.66
CA PHE A 203 7.80 -17.27 6.30
C PHE A 203 8.44 -15.96 5.85
N ASP A 204 9.62 -16.04 5.25
CA ASP A 204 10.27 -14.87 4.65
C ASP A 204 9.50 -14.40 3.40
N THR A 205 8.76 -13.31 3.57
CA THR A 205 7.92 -12.72 2.52
C THR A 205 8.67 -12.27 1.26
N ASN A 206 10.00 -12.18 1.29
CA ASN A 206 10.81 -11.91 0.10
C ASN A 206 10.82 -13.11 -0.87
N ASN A 207 10.71 -14.32 -0.33
CA ASN A 207 10.71 -15.56 -1.09
C ASN A 207 9.33 -15.85 -1.70
N ASN A 208 9.30 -16.70 -2.73
CA ASN A 208 8.04 -17.17 -3.32
C ASN A 208 7.64 -18.47 -2.65
N ALA A 209 6.47 -18.50 -2.02
CA ALA A 209 5.94 -19.71 -1.42
C ALA A 209 5.39 -20.64 -2.52
N ASN A 210 5.84 -21.89 -2.52
CA ASN A 210 5.13 -22.94 -3.25
C ASN A 210 3.82 -23.32 -2.52
N LEU A 211 3.00 -24.17 -3.14
CA LEU A 211 1.69 -24.52 -2.59
C LEU A 211 1.78 -25.29 -1.25
N ASP A 212 2.85 -26.04 -0.99
CA ASP A 212 3.01 -26.80 0.26
C ASP A 212 3.44 -25.88 1.40
N GLN A 213 4.40 -24.98 1.15
CA GLN A 213 4.80 -23.94 2.10
C GLN A 213 3.61 -23.04 2.45
N TRP A 214 2.79 -22.68 1.45
CA TRP A 214 1.57 -21.92 1.68
C TRP A 214 0.58 -22.64 2.61
N ARG A 215 0.38 -23.95 2.44
CA ARG A 215 -0.51 -24.73 3.30
C ARG A 215 -0.03 -24.84 4.74
N ALA A 216 1.28 -24.80 4.97
CA ALA A 216 1.88 -24.85 6.30
C ALA A 216 1.68 -23.54 7.08
N MET A 217 1.54 -22.40 6.38
CA MET A 217 1.31 -21.11 7.03
C MET A 217 -0.08 -21.01 7.66
N ASN A 218 -0.14 -20.46 8.87
CA ASN A 218 -1.40 -20.02 9.47
C ASN A 218 -1.95 -18.78 8.74
N ILE A 219 -3.21 -18.43 9.02
CA ILE A 219 -3.87 -17.32 8.33
C ILE A 219 -3.19 -15.95 8.52
N ASN A 220 -2.60 -15.68 9.69
CA ASN A 220 -1.95 -14.40 9.96
C ASN A 220 -0.66 -14.25 9.11
N VAL A 221 0.13 -15.32 9.02
CA VAL A 221 1.34 -15.37 8.18
C VAL A 221 0.96 -15.30 6.70
N LYS A 222 -0.09 -15.99 6.26
CA LYS A 222 -0.62 -15.87 4.89
C LYS A 222 -1.02 -14.44 4.54
N ASN A 223 -1.75 -13.76 5.44
CA ASN A 223 -2.17 -12.39 5.21
C ASN A 223 -0.98 -11.43 5.13
N LEU A 224 0.04 -11.62 5.96
CA LEU A 224 1.29 -10.87 5.87
C LEU A 224 2.03 -11.15 4.55
N TYR A 225 2.11 -12.41 4.12
CA TYR A 225 2.67 -12.77 2.82
C TYR A 225 1.96 -12.01 1.69
N ILE A 226 0.62 -11.97 1.71
CA ILE A 226 -0.17 -11.26 0.72
C ILE A 226 0.08 -9.76 0.75
N THR A 227 0.11 -9.09 1.92
CA THR A 227 0.41 -7.65 1.97
C THR A 227 1.79 -7.32 1.43
N ALA A 228 2.79 -8.15 1.72
CA ALA A 228 4.14 -8.01 1.16
C ALA A 228 4.16 -8.16 -0.37
N LYS A 229 3.38 -9.11 -0.93
CA LYS A 229 3.25 -9.24 -2.39
C LYS A 229 2.48 -8.07 -3.01
N LEU A 230 1.39 -7.63 -2.41
CA LEU A 230 0.64 -6.45 -2.87
C LEU A 230 1.54 -5.21 -2.91
N LEU A 231 2.38 -5.00 -1.90
CA LEU A 231 3.40 -3.95 -1.90
C LEU A 231 4.41 -4.14 -3.04
N LYS A 232 5.00 -5.32 -3.17
CA LYS A 232 5.98 -5.63 -4.23
C LYS A 232 5.45 -5.36 -5.64
N TYR A 233 4.19 -5.70 -5.89
CA TYR A 233 3.53 -5.50 -7.19
C TYR A 233 2.79 -4.15 -7.29
N LYS A 234 2.84 -3.30 -6.25
CA LYS A 234 2.11 -2.03 -6.16
C LYS A 234 0.60 -2.17 -6.42
N ALA A 235 0.05 -3.32 -6.04
CA ALA A 235 -1.33 -3.71 -6.23
C ALA A 235 -2.23 -3.10 -5.15
N PHE A 236 -2.58 -1.83 -5.32
CA PHE A 236 -3.59 -1.16 -4.52
C PHE A 236 -4.98 -1.57 -5.02
N ALA A 237 -5.79 -2.21 -4.17
CA ALA A 237 -7.05 -2.84 -4.57
C ALA A 237 -8.18 -2.61 -3.55
N PRO A 238 -9.47 -2.73 -3.94
CA PRO A 238 -10.61 -2.42 -3.08
C PRO A 238 -10.98 -3.52 -2.06
N PHE A 239 -10.15 -4.54 -1.84
CA PHE A 239 -10.41 -5.63 -0.91
C PHE A 239 -9.42 -5.62 0.28
N TYR A 240 -9.66 -6.48 1.28
CA TYR A 240 -8.69 -6.74 2.33
C TYR A 240 -7.74 -7.89 1.96
N PRO A 241 -6.49 -7.92 2.48
CA PRO A 241 -5.54 -8.99 2.18
C PRO A 241 -6.10 -10.40 2.41
N GLN A 242 -6.88 -10.58 3.48
CA GLN A 242 -7.52 -11.86 3.79
C GLN A 242 -8.58 -12.30 2.76
N ASP A 243 -9.20 -11.38 2.02
CA ASP A 243 -10.09 -11.72 0.93
C ASP A 243 -9.31 -12.40 -0.21
N LEU A 244 -8.13 -11.89 -0.54
CA LEU A 244 -7.26 -12.55 -1.52
C LEU A 244 -6.71 -13.87 -0.98
N THR A 245 -6.31 -13.93 0.29
CA THR A 245 -5.84 -15.15 0.96
C THR A 245 -6.85 -16.29 0.83
N ILE A 246 -8.13 -16.04 1.16
CA ILE A 246 -9.14 -17.10 1.10
C ILE A 246 -9.40 -17.56 -0.33
N ARG A 247 -9.36 -16.65 -1.32
CA ARG A 247 -9.57 -16.99 -2.73
C ARG A 247 -8.43 -17.84 -3.28
N ILE A 248 -7.20 -17.60 -2.82
CA ILE A 248 -6.05 -18.47 -3.11
C ILE A 248 -6.29 -19.86 -2.52
N ASP A 249 -6.66 -19.96 -1.25
CA ASP A 249 -6.91 -21.26 -0.60
C ASP A 249 -8.07 -22.02 -1.27
N GLU A 250 -9.15 -21.35 -1.66
CA GLU A 250 -10.25 -21.97 -2.43
C GLU A 250 -9.81 -22.44 -3.82
N PHE A 251 -8.97 -21.67 -4.51
CA PHE A 251 -8.44 -22.03 -5.83
C PHE A 251 -7.53 -23.26 -5.75
N ILE A 252 -6.72 -23.35 -4.69
CA ILE A 252 -5.88 -24.53 -4.42
C ILE A 252 -6.74 -25.73 -4.02
N ALA A 253 -7.68 -25.55 -3.08
CA ALA A 253 -8.53 -26.63 -2.55
C ALA A 253 -9.49 -27.22 -3.59
N SER A 254 -9.96 -26.41 -4.55
CA SER A 254 -10.81 -26.86 -5.67
C SER A 254 -10.04 -27.62 -6.75
N GLY A 255 -8.71 -27.71 -6.64
CA GLY A 255 -7.84 -28.37 -7.63
C GLY A 255 -7.65 -27.57 -8.92
N GLN A 256 -8.11 -26.32 -8.99
CA GLN A 256 -7.95 -25.48 -10.17
C GLN A 256 -6.48 -25.14 -10.42
N ALA A 257 -5.69 -24.91 -9.36
CA ALA A 257 -4.25 -24.73 -9.47
C ALA A 257 -3.58 -25.90 -10.23
N LYS A 258 -3.94 -27.13 -9.90
CA LYS A 258 -3.43 -28.34 -10.57
C LYS A 258 -3.91 -28.42 -12.03
N LYS A 259 -5.17 -28.11 -12.31
CA LYS A 259 -5.74 -28.12 -13.67
C LYS A 259 -5.07 -27.10 -14.59
N MET A 260 -4.67 -25.95 -14.04
CA MET A 260 -4.05 -24.85 -14.78
C MET A 260 -2.52 -24.88 -14.75
N ASN A 261 -1.91 -25.92 -14.17
CA ASN A 261 -0.46 -26.04 -13.98
C ASN A 261 0.17 -24.83 -13.26
N VAL A 262 -0.56 -24.28 -12.29
CA VAL A 262 -0.12 -23.21 -11.40
C VAL A 262 0.57 -23.84 -10.19
N ASN A 263 1.86 -23.56 -10.03
CA ASN A 263 2.72 -24.28 -9.09
C ASN A 263 3.15 -23.47 -7.87
N ASP A 264 2.84 -22.17 -7.85
CA ASP A 264 3.15 -21.29 -6.73
C ASP A 264 2.03 -20.29 -6.44
N VAL A 265 2.12 -19.67 -5.26
CA VAL A 265 1.11 -18.73 -4.76
C VAL A 265 1.08 -17.44 -5.58
N ASN A 266 2.22 -16.97 -6.08
CA ASN A 266 2.26 -15.72 -6.82
C ASN A 266 1.53 -15.85 -8.16
N GLN A 267 1.74 -16.96 -8.87
CA GLN A 267 1.00 -17.26 -10.09
C GLN A 267 -0.52 -17.32 -9.85
N THR A 268 -0.93 -17.90 -8.73
CA THR A 268 -2.36 -17.93 -8.34
C THR A 268 -2.88 -16.52 -8.08
N MET A 269 -2.13 -15.73 -7.31
CA MET A 269 -2.48 -14.34 -7.02
C MET A 269 -2.57 -13.49 -8.29
N ASP A 270 -1.58 -13.56 -9.17
CA ASP A 270 -1.54 -12.79 -10.42
C ASP A 270 -2.76 -13.13 -11.30
N LEU A 271 -3.14 -14.41 -11.38
CA LEU A 271 -4.35 -14.84 -12.07
C LEU A 271 -5.62 -14.25 -11.42
N LEU A 272 -5.76 -14.33 -10.10
CA LEU A 272 -6.93 -13.81 -9.39
C LEU A 272 -7.06 -12.28 -9.50
N LEU A 273 -5.93 -11.56 -9.45
CA LEU A 273 -5.89 -10.10 -9.61
C LEU A 273 -6.23 -9.69 -11.04
N SER A 274 -5.62 -10.34 -12.05
CA SER A 274 -5.85 -10.02 -13.47
C SER A 274 -7.28 -10.30 -13.92
N THR A 275 -7.94 -11.29 -13.32
CA THR A 275 -9.33 -11.67 -13.62
C THR A 275 -10.35 -10.95 -12.73
N ASN A 276 -9.90 -10.07 -11.82
CA ASN A 276 -10.75 -9.39 -10.84
C ASN A 276 -11.65 -10.37 -10.05
N ALA A 277 -11.09 -11.53 -9.69
CA ALA A 277 -11.79 -12.66 -9.05
C ALA A 277 -11.82 -12.59 -7.51
N VAL A 278 -11.38 -11.46 -6.94
CA VAL A 278 -11.41 -11.18 -5.50
C VAL A 278 -12.42 -10.06 -5.24
N ARG A 279 -13.34 -10.30 -4.31
CA ARG A 279 -14.35 -9.33 -3.90
C ARG A 279 -14.18 -8.97 -2.41
N PRO A 280 -14.55 -7.74 -2.02
CA PRO A 280 -14.60 -7.38 -0.61
C PRO A 280 -15.54 -8.32 0.15
N GLY A 281 -15.07 -8.83 1.30
CA GLY A 281 -15.84 -9.71 2.18
C GLY A 281 -15.87 -11.17 1.76
N ASP A 282 -15.07 -11.58 0.77
CA ASP A 282 -14.87 -12.99 0.43
C ASP A 282 -14.36 -13.79 1.64
N PHE A 283 -13.47 -13.21 2.45
CA PHE A 283 -12.98 -13.85 3.67
C PHE A 283 -14.12 -14.16 4.64
N VAL A 284 -14.96 -13.17 4.94
CA VAL A 284 -16.05 -13.31 5.93
C VAL A 284 -17.05 -14.38 5.49
N LYS A 285 -17.32 -14.50 4.18
CA LYS A 285 -18.23 -15.51 3.62
C LYS A 285 -17.67 -16.93 3.70
N GLY A 286 -16.35 -17.10 3.53
CA GLY A 286 -15.71 -18.42 3.45
C GLY A 286 -15.00 -18.89 4.72
N LYS A 287 -14.71 -17.99 5.68
CA LYS A 287 -13.82 -18.28 6.82
C LYS A 287 -14.28 -19.46 7.68
N SER A 288 -15.59 -19.65 7.83
CA SER A 288 -16.15 -20.75 8.64
C SER A 288 -15.85 -22.13 8.05
N LYS A 289 -15.58 -22.21 6.75
CA LYS A 289 -15.24 -23.45 6.06
C LYS A 289 -13.75 -23.77 6.11
N LEU A 290 -12.89 -22.75 5.98
CA LEU A 290 -11.45 -22.94 5.79
C LEU A 290 -10.60 -22.60 7.02
N TYR A 291 -11.09 -21.75 7.92
CA TYR A 291 -10.31 -21.19 9.03
C TYR A 291 -11.07 -21.23 10.36
N ALA A 292 -11.98 -22.19 10.55
CA ALA A 292 -12.78 -22.31 11.78
C ALA A 292 -11.94 -22.47 13.05
N ASN A 293 -10.75 -23.06 12.92
CA ASN A 293 -9.84 -23.38 14.03
C ASN A 293 -8.60 -22.47 14.07
N GLU A 294 -8.52 -21.46 13.21
CA GLU A 294 -7.38 -20.55 13.19
C GLU A 294 -7.47 -19.53 14.33
N LEU A 295 -6.32 -19.18 14.88
CA LEU A 295 -6.21 -18.10 15.85
C LEU A 295 -6.26 -16.75 15.12
N LEU A 296 -7.36 -16.01 15.33
CA LEU A 296 -7.57 -14.69 14.75
C LEU A 296 -7.59 -13.63 15.85
N PRO A 297 -7.00 -12.44 15.63
CA PRO A 297 -7.20 -11.33 16.53
C PRO A 297 -8.66 -10.85 16.44
N GLN A 298 -9.15 -10.22 17.50
CA GLN A 298 -10.50 -9.67 17.59
C GLN A 298 -10.68 -8.38 16.78
N LEU A 299 -10.27 -8.41 15.50
CA LEU A 299 -10.37 -7.28 14.58
C LEU A 299 -11.66 -7.39 13.75
N PRO A 300 -12.44 -6.29 13.61
CA PRO A 300 -13.74 -6.35 12.94
C PRO A 300 -13.72 -6.87 11.50
N PHE A 301 -12.64 -6.65 10.74
CA PHE A 301 -12.53 -7.17 9.36
C PHE A 301 -12.41 -8.70 9.25
N PHE A 302 -12.34 -9.41 10.39
CA PHE A 302 -12.39 -10.86 10.45
C PHE A 302 -13.79 -11.36 10.81
N SER A 303 -14.66 -10.53 11.39
CA SER A 303 -16.04 -10.89 11.75
C SER A 303 -17.07 -10.37 10.75
N ASP A 304 -16.88 -9.16 10.25
CA ASP A 304 -17.91 -8.38 9.57
C ASP A 304 -17.42 -7.89 8.20
N VAL A 305 -18.37 -7.73 7.27
CA VAL A 305 -18.13 -7.08 5.98
C VAL A 305 -18.28 -5.57 6.18
N ASN A 306 -17.16 -4.84 6.12
CA ASN A 306 -17.12 -3.37 6.17
C ASN A 306 -16.85 -2.78 4.78
#